data_AF-A0A4R7JSN8-F1
#
_entry.id   AF-A0A4R7JSN8-F1
#
_cell.length_a   1.000
_cell.length_b   1.000
_cell.length_c   1.000
_cell.angle_alpha   90.00
_cell.angle_beta   90.00
_cell.angle_gamma   90.00
#
_symmetry.space_group_name_H-M   'P 1'
#
loop_
_entity.id
_entity.type
_entity.pdbx_description
1 polymer ?
#
loop_
_entity_poly.entity_id
_entity_poly.type
_entity_poly.pdbx_seq_one_letter_code
_entity_poly.pdbx_strand_id
1 'polypeptide(L)'
;MGAQLPEAGQVMPIFFGPIPRSGTLDRRAAGHCHGGMADRYIEVSLVKRGITCTAQLLDDRAPITCAAVWDALPLGSDVYHAKYARNEIYALFPPFAASEPPLENPTVTPIPGDLCYFAFAGAELGTKAYGYDREVRPGTTLVDLALFYERNNLLLNGDVGWVPGTVWGRITEGLDAMAEACNDLWRTGAAGETLSFRRAG
;
A
#
# COMPACT_ATOMS: atom_id res chain seq x y z
N MET A 1 -1.09 -54.91 -33.43
CA MET A 1 -0.35 -53.63 -33.38
C MET A 1 -0.52 -53.09 -31.96
N GLY A 2 0.35 -53.52 -31.03
CA GLY A 2 0.24 -53.22 -29.61
C GLY A 2 1.13 -52.03 -29.25
N ALA A 3 0.57 -51.01 -28.60
CA ALA A 3 1.31 -49.84 -28.14
C ALA A 3 1.98 -50.14 -26.80
N GLN A 4 3.30 -49.96 -26.74
CA GLN A 4 4.12 -50.09 -25.54
C GLN A 4 4.04 -48.78 -24.73
N LEU A 5 3.68 -48.86 -23.44
CA LEU A 5 3.76 -47.73 -22.50
C LEU A 5 5.22 -47.52 -22.05
N PRO A 6 5.70 -46.29 -21.82
CA PRO A 6 7.07 -46.04 -21.38
C PRO A 6 7.27 -46.38 -19.90
N GLU A 7 8.43 -46.96 -19.58
CA GLU A 7 8.84 -47.32 -18.22
C GLU A 7 9.05 -46.10 -17.31
N ALA A 8 8.75 -46.29 -16.02
CA ALA A 8 8.95 -45.30 -14.96
C ALA A 8 10.45 -45.00 -14.76
N GLY A 9 10.83 -43.75 -14.97
CA GLY A 9 12.17 -43.24 -14.71
C GLY A 9 12.56 -43.37 -13.24
N GLN A 10 13.76 -43.87 -13.01
CA GLN A 10 14.44 -44.01 -11.72
C GLN A 10 14.49 -42.66 -10.97
N VAL A 11 13.85 -42.58 -9.81
CA VAL A 11 13.97 -41.44 -8.89
C VAL A 11 15.30 -41.57 -8.13
N MET A 12 16.23 -40.65 -8.37
CA MET A 12 17.50 -40.56 -7.65
C MET A 12 17.24 -39.99 -6.24
N PRO A 13 17.68 -40.65 -5.15
CA PRO A 13 17.51 -40.10 -3.80
C PRO A 13 18.47 -38.93 -3.59
N ILE A 14 17.91 -37.77 -3.22
CA ILE A 14 18.67 -36.59 -2.83
C ILE A 14 19.26 -36.85 -1.43
N PHE A 15 20.57 -37.01 -1.34
CA PHE A 15 21.28 -37.14 -0.07
C PHE A 15 21.32 -35.78 0.66
N PHE A 16 20.66 -35.69 1.82
CA PHE A 16 20.84 -34.58 2.74
C PHE A 16 22.15 -34.78 3.53
N GLY A 17 23.19 -34.03 3.17
CA GLY A 17 24.39 -33.89 3.99
C GLY A 17 24.14 -33.04 5.25
N PRO A 18 24.94 -33.19 6.32
CA PRO A 18 24.76 -32.44 7.55
C PRO A 18 25.03 -30.94 7.36
N ILE A 19 24.12 -30.12 7.89
CA ILE A 19 24.18 -28.66 7.94
C ILE A 19 25.37 -28.24 8.83
N PRO A 20 26.31 -27.39 8.35
CA PRO A 20 27.38 -26.87 9.20
C PRO A 20 26.81 -25.99 10.32
N ARG A 21 27.24 -26.27 11.57
CA ARG A 21 26.84 -25.48 12.74
C ARG A 21 27.36 -24.04 12.61
N SER A 22 26.48 -23.08 12.88
CA SER A 22 26.76 -21.66 12.79
C SER A 22 27.93 -21.26 13.70
N GLY A 23 28.94 -20.65 13.10
CA GLY A 23 29.93 -19.86 13.82
C GLY A 23 29.25 -18.65 14.46
N THR A 24 29.64 -18.35 15.69
CA THR A 24 29.15 -17.22 16.48
C THR A 24 29.59 -15.92 15.80
N LEU A 25 28.69 -15.27 15.05
CA LEU A 25 28.90 -13.92 14.57
C LEU A 25 28.78 -12.96 15.75
N ASP A 26 29.92 -12.38 16.14
CA ASP A 26 30.05 -11.35 17.15
C ASP A 26 29.17 -10.13 16.77
N ARG A 27 28.08 -9.93 17.50
CA ARG A 27 27.10 -8.84 17.27
C ARG A 27 27.54 -7.53 17.93
N ARG A 28 28.79 -7.13 17.78
CA ARG A 28 29.30 -5.87 18.33
C ARG A 28 30.03 -5.05 17.27
N ALA A 29 29.28 -4.50 16.32
CA ALA A 29 29.56 -3.22 15.65
C ALA A 29 28.58 -3.00 14.49
N ALA A 30 27.40 -2.45 14.80
CA ALA A 30 26.59 -1.73 13.82
C ALA A 30 25.68 -0.74 14.55
N GLY A 31 26.28 0.13 15.35
CA GLY A 31 25.60 1.36 15.77
C GLY A 31 25.49 2.26 14.55
N HIS A 32 24.42 2.10 13.77
CA HIS A 32 24.03 3.13 12.80
C HIS A 32 23.47 4.30 13.59
N CYS A 33 24.21 5.40 13.62
CA CYS A 33 23.75 6.68 14.12
C CYS A 33 22.72 7.22 13.13
N HIS A 34 21.47 6.77 13.20
CA HIS A 34 20.36 7.53 12.61
C HIS A 34 20.26 8.83 13.40
N GLY A 35 20.60 9.96 12.77
CA GLY A 35 20.17 11.26 13.27
C GLY A 35 18.65 11.21 13.32
N GLY A 36 18.09 10.98 14.50
CA GLY A 36 16.67 10.73 14.68
C GLY A 36 15.88 11.94 14.20
N MET A 37 15.23 11.82 13.05
CA MET A 37 14.10 12.69 12.76
C MET A 37 13.04 12.39 13.81
N ALA A 38 12.46 13.43 14.40
CA ALA A 38 11.36 13.25 15.33
C ALA A 38 10.23 12.49 14.62
N ASP A 39 9.62 11.53 15.32
CA ASP A 39 8.47 10.79 14.78
C ASP A 39 7.36 11.76 14.37
N ARG A 40 6.98 11.72 13.10
CA ARG A 40 5.91 12.53 12.54
C ARG A 40 4.64 11.73 12.45
N TYR A 41 3.53 12.37 12.81
CA TYR A 41 2.21 11.76 12.82
C TYR A 41 1.23 12.57 11.98
N ILE A 42 0.26 11.86 11.39
CA ILE A 42 -0.85 12.44 10.66
C ILE A 42 -2.18 11.88 11.17
N GLU A 43 -3.24 12.63 10.96
CA GLU A 43 -4.61 12.18 11.08
C GLU A 43 -5.12 11.74 9.70
N VAL A 44 -5.81 10.60 9.67
CA VAL A 44 -6.53 10.09 8.50
C VAL A 44 -8.01 9.98 8.85
N SER A 45 -8.87 10.64 8.08
CA SER A 45 -10.29 10.80 8.42
C SER A 45 -11.25 10.45 7.29
N LEU A 46 -12.35 9.79 7.64
CA LEU A 46 -13.59 9.79 6.85
C LEU A 46 -14.49 10.92 7.38
N VAL A 47 -14.49 12.04 6.66
CA VAL A 47 -14.99 13.33 7.17
C VAL A 47 -16.49 13.31 7.50
N LYS A 48 -17.33 12.82 6.59
CA LYS A 48 -18.80 12.77 6.77
C LYS A 48 -19.19 11.76 7.84
N ARG A 49 -18.47 10.63 7.94
CA ARG A 49 -18.64 9.65 9.03
C ARG A 49 -18.10 10.13 10.38
N GLY A 50 -17.25 11.15 10.40
CA GLY A 50 -16.68 11.70 11.63
C GLY A 50 -15.70 10.75 12.33
N ILE A 51 -15.03 9.89 11.57
CA ILE A 51 -14.07 8.91 12.09
C ILE A 51 -12.66 9.33 11.70
N THR A 52 -11.74 9.30 12.67
CA THR A 52 -10.33 9.64 12.48
C THR A 52 -9.45 8.58 13.15
N CYS A 53 -8.36 8.23 12.50
CA CYS A 53 -7.27 7.44 13.07
C CYS A 53 -5.93 8.20 12.94
N THR A 54 -4.96 7.84 13.77
CA THR A 54 -3.62 8.44 13.77
C THR A 54 -2.65 7.49 13.09
N ALA A 55 -1.77 8.03 12.25
CA ALA A 55 -0.73 7.26 11.56
C ALA A 55 0.66 7.86 11.79
N GLN A 56 1.65 7.00 11.99
CA GLN A 56 3.07 7.37 11.98
C GLN A 56 3.60 7.35 10.55
N LEU A 57 4.41 8.34 10.16
CA LEU A 57 5.19 8.31 8.92
C LEU A 57 6.41 7.40 9.09
N LEU A 58 6.64 6.52 8.13
CA LEU A 58 7.75 5.57 8.12
C LEU A 58 9.00 6.19 7.47
N ASP A 59 9.47 7.27 8.08
CA ASP A 59 10.57 8.11 7.59
C ASP A 59 11.90 7.35 7.42
N ASP A 60 12.11 6.26 8.17
CA ASP A 60 13.28 5.39 8.06
C ASP A 60 13.21 4.42 6.85
N ARG A 61 12.02 4.21 6.28
CA ARG A 61 11.77 3.23 5.21
C ARG A 61 11.38 3.84 3.87
N ALA A 62 10.63 4.94 3.90
CA ALA A 62 10.16 5.64 2.71
C ALA A 62 10.36 7.16 2.85
N PRO A 63 11.58 7.65 3.08
CA PRO A 63 11.85 9.05 3.39
C PRO A 63 11.39 10.02 2.30
N ILE A 64 11.55 9.66 1.02
CA ILE A 64 11.20 10.54 -0.11
C ILE A 64 9.69 10.60 -0.24
N THR A 65 8.99 9.47 -0.17
CA THR A 65 7.52 9.43 -0.18
C THR A 65 6.94 10.16 1.04
N CYS A 66 7.49 9.94 2.23
CA CYS A 66 7.05 10.62 3.46
C CYS A 66 7.21 12.14 3.35
N ALA A 67 8.34 12.64 2.83
CA ALA A 67 8.55 14.07 2.58
C ALA A 67 7.52 14.62 1.58
N ALA A 68 7.34 13.95 0.44
CA ALA A 68 6.41 14.36 -0.60
C ALA A 68 4.97 14.47 -0.08
N VAL A 69 4.50 13.49 0.70
CA VAL A 69 3.16 13.55 1.30
C VAL A 69 3.11 14.66 2.34
N TRP A 70 4.06 14.71 3.29
CA TRP A 70 4.05 15.68 4.39
C TRP A 70 4.00 17.12 3.93
N ASP A 71 4.76 17.47 2.89
CA ASP A 71 4.84 18.82 2.34
C ASP A 71 3.57 19.22 1.58
N ALA A 72 2.82 18.24 1.07
CA ALA A 72 1.55 18.45 0.38
C ALA A 72 0.34 18.52 1.33
N LEU A 73 0.48 18.12 2.60
CA LEU A 73 -0.63 18.18 3.57
C LEU A 73 -1.07 19.63 3.83
N PRO A 74 -2.39 19.89 3.97
CA PRO A 74 -3.47 18.91 4.04
C PRO A 74 -3.96 18.41 2.67
N LEU A 75 -4.34 17.13 2.61
CA LEU A 75 -4.94 16.50 1.44
C LEU A 75 -6.36 16.02 1.76
N GLY A 76 -7.26 16.11 0.77
CA GLY A 76 -8.60 15.55 0.86
C GLY A 76 -9.24 15.42 -0.52
N SER A 77 -9.90 14.29 -0.77
CA SER A 77 -10.59 13.99 -2.03
C SER A 77 -11.73 13.01 -1.78
N ASP A 78 -12.56 12.78 -2.79
CA ASP A 78 -13.60 11.75 -2.74
C ASP A 78 -12.98 10.39 -2.45
N VAL A 79 -13.57 9.66 -1.51
CA VAL A 79 -13.11 8.33 -1.14
C VAL A 79 -13.72 7.26 -2.03
N TYR A 80 -12.94 6.22 -2.31
CA TYR A 80 -13.38 5.03 -3.01
C TYR A 80 -13.09 3.80 -2.15
N HIS A 81 -13.88 2.74 -2.35
CA HIS A 81 -13.55 1.42 -1.86
C HIS A 81 -12.99 0.59 -3.01
N ALA A 82 -11.88 -0.10 -2.78
CA ALA A 82 -11.24 -0.90 -3.81
C ALA A 82 -12.12 -2.04 -4.32
N LYS A 83 -11.95 -2.35 -5.61
CA LYS A 83 -12.62 -3.49 -6.26
C LYS A 83 -11.76 -4.76 -6.25
N TYR A 84 -10.43 -4.63 -6.33
CA TYR A 84 -9.52 -5.78 -6.45
C TYR A 84 -8.64 -5.99 -5.21
N ALA A 85 -8.13 -4.93 -4.58
CA ALA A 85 -7.18 -5.06 -3.46
C ALA A 85 -7.84 -5.42 -2.12
N ARG A 86 -9.14 -5.72 -2.14
CA ARG A 86 -9.95 -6.18 -1.00
C ARG A 86 -10.19 -5.09 0.05
N ASN A 87 -9.50 -5.10 1.19
CA ASN A 87 -9.84 -4.26 2.35
C ASN A 87 -9.12 -2.92 2.29
N GLU A 88 -9.43 -2.15 1.24
CA GLU A 88 -8.77 -0.89 0.91
C GLU A 88 -9.81 0.21 0.68
N ILE A 89 -9.56 1.37 1.27
CA ILE A 89 -10.13 2.64 0.82
C ILE A 89 -9.01 3.53 0.30
N TYR A 90 -9.31 4.37 -0.67
CA TYR A 90 -8.32 5.27 -1.24
C TYR A 90 -8.94 6.56 -1.76
N ALA A 91 -8.07 7.54 -2.01
CA ALA A 91 -8.40 8.80 -2.62
C ALA A 91 -7.39 9.13 -3.73
N LEU A 92 -7.90 9.72 -4.82
CA LEU A 92 -7.08 10.11 -5.98
C LEU A 92 -6.78 11.60 -5.95
N PHE A 93 -5.52 11.93 -6.24
CA PHE A 93 -4.99 13.28 -6.25
C PHE A 93 -4.27 13.57 -7.57
N PRO A 94 -4.27 14.84 -8.03
CA PRO A 94 -3.25 15.30 -8.95
C PRO A 94 -1.85 15.12 -8.34
N PRO A 95 -0.79 15.01 -9.16
CA PRO A 95 0.58 15.03 -8.68
C PRO A 95 0.85 16.25 -7.81
N PHE A 96 1.46 16.03 -6.65
CA PHE A 96 1.77 17.08 -5.68
C PHE A 96 3.27 17.17 -5.35
N ALA A 97 4.09 16.28 -5.90
CA ALA A 97 5.54 16.34 -5.82
C ALA A 97 6.13 16.90 -7.13
N ALA A 98 7.29 17.55 -7.05
CA ALA A 98 7.99 18.06 -8.24
C ALA A 98 8.39 16.93 -9.21
N SER A 99 8.68 15.76 -8.65
CA SER A 99 8.84 14.49 -9.36
C SER A 99 8.25 13.39 -8.49
N GLU A 100 7.65 12.38 -9.11
CA GLU A 100 7.10 11.24 -8.38
C GLU A 100 8.19 10.55 -7.55
N PRO A 101 7.92 10.20 -6.28
CA PRO A 101 8.83 9.40 -5.48
C PRO A 101 9.16 8.07 -6.17
N PRO A 102 10.37 7.52 -5.99
CA PRO A 102 10.65 6.16 -6.43
C PRO A 102 9.81 5.15 -5.61
N LEU A 103 9.77 3.91 -6.08
CA LEU A 103 9.17 2.82 -5.31
C LEU A 103 10.05 2.50 -4.09
N GLU A 104 9.70 3.07 -2.94
CA GLU A 104 10.31 2.81 -1.63
C GLU A 104 9.46 1.80 -0.86
N ASN A 105 10.08 1.04 0.06
CA ASN A 105 9.36 0.12 0.98
C ASN A 105 8.16 -0.64 0.34
N PRO A 106 8.35 -1.36 -0.78
CA PRO A 106 7.23 -1.86 -1.57
C PRO A 106 6.51 -3.03 -0.91
N THR A 107 5.21 -3.10 -1.14
CA THR A 107 4.40 -4.28 -0.84
C THR A 107 3.46 -4.62 -2.00
N VAL A 108 3.18 -5.92 -2.17
CA VAL A 108 2.02 -6.41 -2.94
C VAL A 108 1.03 -7.17 -2.05
N THR A 109 1.32 -7.23 -0.75
CA THR A 109 0.53 -7.91 0.30
C THR A 109 0.38 -6.98 1.49
N PRO A 110 -0.29 -5.82 1.33
CA PRO A 110 -0.44 -4.84 2.40
C PRO A 110 -1.24 -5.42 3.58
N ILE A 111 -0.89 -4.98 4.78
CA ILE A 111 -1.43 -5.47 6.06
C ILE A 111 -2.32 -4.41 6.73
N PRO A 112 -3.10 -4.78 7.77
CA PRO A 112 -3.94 -3.81 8.47
C PRO A 112 -3.13 -2.65 9.04
N GLY A 113 -3.58 -1.43 8.71
CA GLY A 113 -2.96 -0.17 9.10
C GLY A 113 -1.96 0.40 8.11
N ASP A 114 -1.65 -0.29 7.02
CA ASP A 114 -0.73 0.25 6.01
C ASP A 114 -1.35 1.45 5.27
N LEU A 115 -0.58 2.53 5.17
CA LEU A 115 -0.81 3.61 4.22
C LEU A 115 0.09 3.41 3.01
N CYS A 116 -0.51 3.24 1.83
CA CYS A 116 0.20 3.03 0.58
C CYS A 116 0.12 4.26 -0.34
N TYR A 117 1.17 4.43 -1.13
CA TYR A 117 1.27 5.43 -2.19
C TYR A 117 1.46 4.72 -3.52
N PHE A 118 0.69 5.12 -4.53
CA PHE A 118 0.88 4.69 -5.91
C PHE A 118 0.90 5.90 -6.84
N ALA A 119 1.78 5.87 -7.84
CA ALA A 119 1.76 6.80 -8.95
C ALA A 119 1.38 6.03 -10.22
N PHE A 120 0.21 6.31 -10.76
CA PHE A 120 -0.28 5.70 -11.99
C PHE A 120 -0.11 6.66 -13.16
N ALA A 121 0.42 6.18 -14.28
CA ALA A 121 0.34 6.93 -15.53
C ALA A 121 -1.13 6.89 -16.00
N GLY A 122 -1.71 8.02 -16.40
CA GLY A 122 -3.17 8.15 -16.60
C GLY A 122 -3.86 7.14 -17.55
N ALA A 123 -3.10 6.41 -18.36
CA ALA A 123 -3.63 5.29 -19.14
C ALA A 123 -4.07 4.09 -18.27
N GLU A 124 -3.49 3.89 -17.09
CA GLU A 124 -3.74 2.75 -16.20
C GLU A 124 -5.08 2.88 -15.44
N LEU A 125 -5.49 4.10 -15.09
CA LEU A 125 -6.76 4.37 -14.39
C LEU A 125 -7.90 4.82 -15.31
N GLY A 126 -7.60 5.17 -16.57
CA GLY A 126 -8.57 5.65 -17.56
C GLY A 126 -9.40 4.56 -18.23
N THR A 127 -9.26 3.29 -17.83
CA THR A 127 -10.02 2.20 -18.44
C THR A 127 -11.46 2.18 -17.91
N LYS A 128 -12.42 1.75 -18.74
CA LYS A 128 -13.83 1.59 -18.33
C LYS A 128 -14.00 0.66 -17.11
N ALA A 129 -13.01 -0.19 -16.81
CA ALA A 129 -13.06 -1.11 -15.68
C ALA A 129 -13.05 -0.38 -14.32
N TYR A 130 -12.37 0.77 -14.22
CA TYR A 130 -12.33 1.56 -12.98
C TYR A 130 -13.64 2.30 -12.75
N GLY A 131 -14.25 2.87 -13.79
CA GLY A 131 -15.59 3.47 -13.72
C GLY A 131 -15.64 4.82 -13.02
N TYR A 132 -14.55 5.61 -13.06
CA TYR A 132 -14.55 6.99 -12.58
C TYR A 132 -15.27 7.93 -13.55
N ASP A 133 -16.02 8.91 -13.03
CA ASP A 133 -16.70 9.95 -13.83
C ASP A 133 -15.76 11.04 -14.37
N ARG A 134 -14.43 10.89 -14.19
CA ARG A 134 -13.42 11.82 -14.73
C ARG A 134 -12.76 11.25 -15.98
N GLU A 135 -12.75 12.04 -17.06
CA GLU A 135 -11.86 11.81 -18.19
C GLU A 135 -10.39 11.95 -17.74
N VAL A 136 -9.72 10.82 -17.50
CA VAL A 136 -8.27 10.80 -17.29
C VAL A 136 -7.60 10.90 -18.65
N ARG A 137 -7.08 12.07 -18.99
CA ARG A 137 -6.35 12.28 -20.25
C ARG A 137 -5.06 11.46 -20.26
N PRO A 138 -4.72 10.80 -21.38
CA PRO A 138 -3.41 10.17 -21.55
C PRO A 138 -2.28 11.16 -21.21
N GLY A 139 -1.32 10.73 -20.38
CA GLY A 139 -0.19 11.55 -19.94
C GLY A 139 -0.39 12.32 -18.63
N THR A 140 -1.56 12.23 -17.99
CA THR A 140 -1.76 12.78 -16.64
C THR A 140 -1.40 11.73 -15.59
N THR A 141 -0.38 11.96 -14.77
CA THR A 141 -0.13 11.10 -13.59
C THR A 141 -1.24 11.32 -12.56
N LEU A 142 -1.69 10.27 -11.89
CA LEU A 142 -2.56 10.35 -10.72
C LEU A 142 -1.87 9.68 -9.55
N VAL A 143 -1.99 10.31 -8.38
CA VAL A 143 -1.49 9.77 -7.13
C VAL A 143 -2.66 9.15 -6.38
N ASP A 144 -2.50 7.89 -5.98
CA ASP A 144 -3.42 7.16 -5.13
C ASP A 144 -2.81 7.06 -3.73
N LEU A 145 -3.53 7.61 -2.74
CA LEU A 145 -3.23 7.39 -1.33
C LEU A 145 -4.27 6.44 -0.74
N ALA A 146 -3.81 5.26 -0.36
CA ALA A 146 -4.63 4.16 0.11
C ALA A 146 -4.41 3.85 1.59
N LEU A 147 -5.47 3.41 2.26
CA LEU A 147 -5.45 2.82 3.59
C LEU A 147 -5.98 1.38 3.51
N PHE A 148 -5.17 0.44 4.00
CA PHE A 148 -5.56 -0.95 4.18
C PHE A 148 -6.06 -1.19 5.60
N TYR A 149 -7.34 -1.54 5.75
CA TYR A 149 -7.99 -1.62 7.07
C TYR A 149 -8.12 -3.05 7.62
N GLU A 150 -7.85 -4.08 6.81
CA GLU A 150 -7.93 -5.49 7.22
C GLU A 150 -6.99 -6.37 6.36
N ARG A 151 -6.81 -7.65 6.71
CA ARG A 151 -5.80 -8.57 6.16
C ARG A 151 -6.21 -9.31 4.87
N ASN A 152 -5.27 -10.11 4.35
CA ASN A 152 -5.44 -11.03 3.22
C ASN A 152 -5.75 -10.29 1.91
N ASN A 153 -5.04 -9.18 1.69
CA ASN A 153 -5.09 -8.34 0.50
C ASN A 153 -4.06 -8.81 -0.54
N LEU A 154 -4.36 -8.57 -1.81
CA LEU A 154 -3.42 -8.75 -2.91
C LEU A 154 -3.51 -7.55 -3.83
N LEU A 155 -2.40 -6.83 -3.99
CA LEU A 155 -2.29 -5.79 -5.00
C LEU A 155 -2.00 -6.42 -6.36
N LEU A 156 -3.05 -7.02 -6.91
CA LEU A 156 -3.04 -7.78 -8.17
C LEU A 156 -4.33 -7.48 -8.93
N ASN A 157 -4.21 -7.00 -10.17
CA ASN A 157 -5.36 -6.75 -11.02
C ASN A 157 -5.21 -7.44 -12.40
N GLY A 158 -6.30 -7.45 -13.16
CA GLY A 158 -6.34 -8.03 -14.50
C GLY A 158 -5.77 -7.13 -15.61
N ASP A 159 -5.39 -5.89 -15.29
CA ASP A 159 -4.90 -4.92 -16.27
C ASP A 159 -3.38 -5.06 -16.47
N VAL A 160 -2.63 -5.11 -15.37
CA VAL A 160 -1.16 -5.09 -15.36
C VAL A 160 -0.52 -6.19 -14.50
N GLY A 161 -1.33 -6.98 -13.79
CA GLY A 161 -0.82 -7.97 -12.86
C GLY A 161 -0.50 -7.35 -11.50
N TRP A 162 0.71 -7.56 -10.98
CA TRP A 162 1.12 -7.03 -9.68
C TRP A 162 1.24 -5.50 -9.72
N VAL A 163 0.69 -4.84 -8.69
CA VAL A 163 0.71 -3.37 -8.53
C VAL A 163 1.42 -3.01 -7.22
N PRO A 164 2.76 -2.97 -7.18
CA PRO A 164 3.47 -2.65 -5.94
C PRO A 164 3.15 -1.22 -5.47
N GLY A 165 2.81 -1.08 -4.18
CA GLY A 165 2.64 0.22 -3.53
C GLY A 165 3.74 0.50 -2.53
N THR A 166 4.12 1.77 -2.37
CA THR A 166 5.07 2.20 -1.33
C THR A 166 4.33 2.30 0.00
N VAL A 167 4.72 1.51 1.01
CA VAL A 167 4.19 1.68 2.38
C VAL A 167 4.93 2.84 3.05
N TRP A 168 4.26 3.97 3.22
CA TRP A 168 4.85 5.22 3.73
C TRP A 168 4.37 5.58 5.12
N GLY A 169 3.28 4.98 5.60
CA GLY A 169 2.74 5.24 6.91
C GLY A 169 2.08 4.02 7.51
N ARG A 170 1.88 4.04 8.83
CA ARG A 170 1.19 2.99 9.57
C ARG A 170 0.24 3.58 10.60
N ILE A 171 -1.02 3.14 10.59
CA ILE A 171 -1.98 3.49 11.64
C ILE A 171 -1.48 2.98 13.00
N THR A 172 -1.38 3.86 13.98
CA THR A 172 -0.98 3.58 15.36
C THR A 172 -2.15 3.61 16.33
N GLU A 173 -3.20 4.38 16.02
CA GLU A 173 -4.38 4.55 16.89
C GLU A 173 -5.66 4.59 16.06
N GLY A 174 -6.75 4.00 16.56
CA GLY A 174 -8.07 4.13 15.94
C GLY A 174 -8.34 3.23 14.72
N LEU A 175 -7.50 2.21 14.46
CA LEU A 175 -7.68 1.32 13.31
C LEU A 175 -9.02 0.55 13.36
N ASP A 176 -9.43 0.04 14.52
CA ASP A 176 -10.66 -0.76 14.65
C ASP A 176 -11.89 0.06 14.26
N ALA A 177 -12.02 1.29 14.78
CA ALA A 177 -13.11 2.19 14.43
C ALA A 177 -13.08 2.60 12.94
N MET A 178 -11.88 2.82 12.39
CA MET A 178 -11.72 3.09 10.96
C MET A 178 -12.13 1.89 10.11
N ALA A 179 -11.78 0.66 10.50
CA ALA A 179 -12.16 -0.56 9.81
C ALA A 179 -13.69 -0.79 9.84
N GLU A 180 -14.35 -0.51 10.96
CA GLU A 180 -15.82 -0.52 11.04
C GLU A 180 -16.44 0.49 10.07
N ALA A 181 -15.90 1.71 10.01
CA ALA A 181 -16.36 2.76 9.09
C ALA A 181 -16.10 2.41 7.61
N CYS A 182 -14.97 1.78 7.30
CA CYS A 182 -14.67 1.30 5.94
C CYS A 182 -15.63 0.17 5.53
N ASN A 183 -15.95 -0.74 6.45
CA ASN A 183 -16.94 -1.79 6.22
C ASN A 183 -18.36 -1.24 6.02
N ASP A 184 -18.74 -0.18 6.75
CA ASP A 184 -19.98 0.55 6.49
C ASP A 184 -19.94 1.20 5.09
N LEU A 185 -18.87 1.92 4.76
CA LEU A 185 -18.66 2.57 3.46
C LEU A 185 -18.80 1.60 2.29
N TRP A 186 -18.25 0.38 2.41
CA TRP A 186 -18.44 -0.67 1.42
C TRP A 186 -19.90 -1.06 1.23
N ARG A 187 -20.67 -1.17 2.32
CA ARG A 187 -22.08 -1.61 2.28
C ARG A 187 -23.05 -0.51 1.89
N THR A 188 -22.81 0.72 2.34
CA THR A 188 -23.76 1.84 2.25
C THR A 188 -23.34 2.90 1.22
N GLY A 189 -22.12 2.81 0.71
CA GLY A 189 -21.58 3.65 -0.34
C GLY A 189 -20.71 4.81 0.13
N ALA A 190 -19.94 5.34 -0.81
CA ALA A 190 -18.94 6.40 -0.62
C ALA A 190 -19.39 7.79 -1.11
N ALA A 191 -20.60 7.91 -1.68
CA ALA A 191 -21.05 9.17 -2.28
C ALA A 191 -21.10 10.32 -1.26
N GLY A 192 -20.38 11.40 -1.58
CA GLY A 192 -20.24 12.59 -0.72
C GLY A 192 -19.43 12.36 0.55
N GLU A 193 -18.66 11.26 0.63
CA GLU A 193 -17.67 11.02 1.69
C GLU A 193 -16.29 11.48 1.22
N THR A 194 -15.49 12.00 2.15
CA THR A 194 -14.14 12.50 1.87
C THR A 194 -13.13 11.76 2.73
N LEU A 195 -12.08 11.21 2.10
CA LEU A 195 -10.90 10.74 2.80
C LEU A 195 -9.90 11.90 2.90
N SER A 196 -9.52 12.28 4.12
CA SER A 196 -8.62 13.41 4.40
C SER A 196 -7.39 12.97 5.16
N PHE A 197 -6.26 13.61 4.85
CA PHE A 197 -4.96 13.45 5.50
C PHE A 197 -4.50 14.83 6.01
N ARG A 198 -4.11 14.91 7.29
CA ARG A 198 -3.67 16.16 7.93
C ARG A 198 -2.51 15.89 8.88
N ARG A 199 -1.61 16.86 9.07
CA ARG A 199 -0.58 16.75 10.11
C ARG A 199 -1.28 16.66 11.47
N ALA A 200 -0.86 15.72 12.31
CA ALA A 200 -1.35 15.64 13.69
C ALA A 200 -0.84 16.87 14.47
N GLY A 201 -1.72 17.45 15.28
CA GLY A 201 -1.45 18.65 16.08
C GLY A 201 -0.72 18.39 17.38
#